data_AF-F9PRW7-F1
#
_entry.id   AF-F9PRW7-F1
#
_cell.length_a   1.000
_cell.length_b   1.000
_cell.length_c   1.000
_cell.angle_alpha   90.00
_cell.angle_beta   90.00
_cell.angle_gamma   90.00
#
_symmetry.space_group_name_H-M   'P 1'
#
loop_
_entity.id
_entity.type
_entity.pdbx_description
1 polymer ?
#
loop_
_entity_poly.entity_id
_entity_poly.type
_entity_poly.pdbx_seq_one_letter_code
_entity_poly.pdbx_strand_id
1 'polypeptide(L)'
;MEHFKLNLESDFKFDDIVVALGNFDGFHRGHQKLISELNNVKLNKGYKSAVFLFENHTKDLIFHQNASRIMSFEDKLKNLRVLK
;
A
#
# COMPACT_ATOMS: atom_id res chain seq x y z
N MET A 1 -10.25 -7.04 -3.89
CA MET A 1 -9.68 -5.84 -3.22
C MET A 1 -10.04 -4.69 -4.10
N GLU A 2 -10.75 -3.72 -3.54
CA GLU A 2 -11.08 -2.48 -4.21
C GLU A 2 -9.88 -1.54 -4.14
N HIS A 3 -9.70 -0.73 -5.17
CA HIS A 3 -8.62 0.25 -5.25
C HIS A 3 -9.25 1.62 -5.47
N PHE A 4 -8.83 2.60 -4.67
CA PHE A 4 -9.34 3.95 -4.73
C PHE A 4 -8.17 4.90 -4.99
N LYS A 5 -8.35 5.87 -5.90
CA LYS A 5 -7.39 6.97 -6.07
C LYS A 5 -7.75 8.06 -5.07
N LEU A 6 -6.84 8.32 -4.13
CA LEU A 6 -7.01 9.35 -3.10
C LEU A 6 -6.45 10.68 -3.60
N ASN A 7 -7.18 11.76 -3.34
CA ASN A 7 -6.77 13.15 -3.53
C ASN A 7 -7.29 14.01 -2.35
N LEU A 8 -7.00 15.31 -2.37
CA LEU A 8 -7.40 16.22 -1.28
C LEU A 8 -8.92 16.44 -1.18
N GLU A 9 -9.69 16.09 -2.21
CA GLU A 9 -11.16 16.20 -2.25
C GLU A 9 -11.85 14.88 -1.88
N SER A 10 -11.08 13.83 -1.62
CA SER A 10 -11.59 12.51 -1.30
C SER A 10 -12.17 12.49 0.12
N ASP A 11 -13.47 12.20 0.22
CA ASP A 11 -14.16 11.95 1.50
C ASP A 11 -14.53 10.46 1.61
N PHE A 12 -13.71 9.72 2.35
CA PHE A 12 -13.96 8.31 2.64
C PHE A 12 -14.27 8.13 4.11
N LYS A 13 -15.43 7.51 4.39
CA LYS A 13 -15.82 7.12 5.74
C LYS A 13 -15.74 5.62 5.88
N PHE A 14 -14.82 5.17 6.70
CA PHE A 14 -14.70 3.79 7.13
C PHE A 14 -14.90 3.73 8.64
N ASP A 15 -15.37 2.58 9.13
CA ASP A 15 -15.32 2.25 10.56
C ASP A 15 -13.87 2.04 11.01
N ASP A 16 -13.64 1.31 12.10
CA ASP A 16 -12.30 0.97 12.55
C ASP A 16 -11.47 0.26 11.46
N ILE A 17 -10.37 0.91 11.07
CA ILE A 17 -9.47 0.46 10.01
C ILE A 17 -8.02 0.48 10.48
N VAL A 18 -7.29 -0.58 10.15
CA VAL A 18 -5.83 -0.62 10.23
C VAL A 18 -5.24 -0.36 8.85
N VAL A 19 -4.21 0.48 8.78
CA VAL A 19 -3.61 0.90 7.50
C VAL A 19 -2.12 0.60 7.50
N ALA A 20 -1.65 -0.05 6.44
CA ALA A 20 -0.22 -0.10 6.12
C ALA A 20 0.09 0.96 5.06
N LEU A 21 1.14 1.74 5.26
CA LEU A 21 1.55 2.82 4.36
C LEU A 21 2.95 2.55 3.80
N GLY A 22 3.12 2.68 2.48
CA GLY A 22 4.44 2.55 1.86
C GLY A 22 4.42 2.64 0.34
N ASN A 23 5.61 2.74 -0.26
CA ASN A 23 5.76 2.66 -1.72
C ASN A 23 5.72 1.21 -2.24
N PHE A 24 5.97 0.23 -1.37
CA PHE A 24 5.95 -1.21 -1.65
C PHE A 24 6.76 -1.66 -2.89
N ASP A 25 7.79 -0.90 -3.28
CA ASP A 25 8.61 -1.25 -4.43
C ASP A 25 9.45 -2.50 -4.14
N GLY A 26 9.41 -3.47 -5.04
CA GLY A 26 10.11 -4.75 -4.93
C GLY A 26 9.58 -5.74 -3.88
N PHE A 27 8.56 -5.41 -3.09
CA PHE A 27 7.90 -6.35 -2.14
C PHE A 27 8.83 -7.23 -1.28
N HIS A 28 9.96 -6.67 -0.83
CA HIS A 28 10.94 -7.40 -0.03
C HIS A 28 10.39 -7.86 1.33
N ARG A 29 11.18 -8.67 2.06
CA ARG A 29 10.80 -9.27 3.35
C ARG A 29 10.21 -8.29 4.38
N GLY A 30 10.72 -7.05 4.43
CA GLY A 30 10.15 -5.99 5.27
C GLY A 30 8.69 -5.63 4.92
N HIS A 31 8.34 -5.49 3.64
CA HIS A 31 6.97 -5.26 3.21
C HIS A 31 6.07 -6.46 3.52
N GLN A 32 6.57 -7.68 3.30
CA GLN A 32 5.82 -8.91 3.64
C GLN A 32 5.51 -8.97 5.14
N LYS A 33 6.48 -8.65 6.00
CA LYS A 33 6.26 -8.57 7.44
C LYS A 33 5.24 -7.49 7.80
N LEU A 34 5.31 -6.30 7.20
CA LEU A 34 4.34 -5.23 7.44
C LEU A 34 2.91 -5.65 7.09
N ILE A 35 2.71 -6.33 5.94
CA ILE A 35 1.40 -6.86 5.54
C ILE A 35 0.94 -7.99 6.47
N SER A 36 1.85 -8.85 6.94
CA SER A 36 1.53 -9.86 7.94
C SER A 36 1.02 -9.23 9.25
N GLU A 37 1.68 -8.19 9.75
CA GLU A 37 1.25 -7.49 10.96
C GLU A 37 -0.08 -6.75 10.77
N LEU A 38 -0.29 -6.15 9.59
CA LEU A 38 -1.58 -5.58 9.21
C LEU A 38 -2.71 -6.61 9.35
N ASN A 39 -2.51 -7.80 8.79
CA ASN A 39 -3.47 -8.91 8.86
C ASN A 39 -3.69 -9.41 10.30
N ASN A 40 -2.61 -9.53 11.10
CA ASN A 40 -2.72 -9.91 12.51
C ASN A 40 -3.57 -8.91 13.30
N VAL A 41 -3.29 -7.61 13.17
CA VAL A 41 -4.03 -6.55 13.87
C VAL A 41 -5.49 -6.51 13.43
N LYS A 42 -5.74 -6.63 12.12
CA LYS A 42 -7.07 -6.71 11.53
C LYS A 42 -7.90 -7.83 12.17
N LEU A 43 -7.34 -9.04 12.25
CA LEU A 43 -8.02 -10.20 12.83
C LEU A 43 -8.22 -10.04 14.34
N ASN A 44 -7.19 -9.63 15.07
CA ASN A 44 -7.25 -9.50 16.53
C ASN A 44 -8.25 -8.43 17.01
N LYS A 45 -8.42 -7.35 16.23
CA LYS A 45 -9.33 -6.26 16.57
C LYS A 45 -10.69 -6.33 15.87
N GLY A 46 -10.88 -7.24 14.92
CA GLY A 46 -12.09 -7.29 14.09
C GLY A 46 -12.25 -6.10 13.14
N TYR A 47 -11.13 -5.46 12.75
CA TYR A 47 -11.13 -4.24 11.95
C TYR A 47 -11.11 -4.52 10.45
N LYS A 48 -11.40 -3.51 9.63
CA LYS A 48 -11.06 -3.52 8.20
C LYS A 48 -9.56 -3.22 8.03
N SER A 49 -9.00 -3.55 6.88
CA SER A 49 -7.59 -3.27 6.55
C SER A 49 -7.47 -2.60 5.20
N ALA A 50 -6.62 -1.57 5.10
CA ALA A 50 -6.25 -0.96 3.84
C ALA A 50 -4.72 -0.82 3.70
N VAL A 51 -4.29 -0.64 2.45
CA VAL A 51 -2.90 -0.32 2.12
C VAL A 51 -2.89 0.99 1.36
N PHE A 52 -2.13 1.96 1.86
CA PHE A 52 -1.82 3.18 1.14
C PHE A 52 -0.55 2.99 0.34
N LEU A 53 -0.70 3.11 -0.97
CA LEU A 53 0.34 2.88 -1.96
C LEU A 53 0.54 4.14 -2.80
N PHE A 54 1.78 4.40 -3.16
CA PHE A 54 2.12 5.46 -4.11
C PHE A 54 2.23 4.92 -5.53
N GLU A 55 1.55 5.59 -6.47
CA GLU A 55 1.65 5.33 -7.91
C GLU A 55 3.03 5.75 -8.43
N ASN A 56 3.45 6.97 -8.08
CA ASN A 56 4.75 7.51 -8.43
C ASN A 56 5.81 7.13 -7.39
N HIS A 57 7.03 6.86 -7.85
CA HIS A 57 8.15 6.70 -6.92
C HIS A 57 8.47 8.07 -6.31
N THR A 58 8.63 8.14 -4.98
CA THR A 58 8.82 9.42 -4.26
C THR A 58 10.00 10.24 -4.81
N LYS A 59 11.08 9.56 -5.22
CA LYS A 59 12.24 10.21 -5.87
C LYS A 59 11.90 10.89 -7.20
N ASP A 60 10.97 10.34 -7.98
CA ASP A 60 10.57 10.95 -9.25
C ASP A 60 9.88 12.30 -8.99
N LEU A 61 9.05 12.34 -7.95
CA LEU A 61 8.30 13.54 -7.57
C LEU A 61 9.21 14.61 -6.95
N ILE A 62 10.15 14.21 -6.08
CA ILE A 62 11.00 15.17 -5.35
C ILE A 62 12.15 15.66 -6.23
N PHE A 63 12.82 14.74 -6.94
CA PHE A 63 14.08 15.04 -7.64
C PHE A 63 13.90 15.18 -9.15
N HIS A 64 12.69 15.01 -9.68
CA HIS A 64 12.39 15.09 -11.13
C HIS A 64 13.32 14.19 -11.97
N GLN A 65 13.75 13.07 -11.40
CA GLN A 65 14.65 12.10 -12.02
C GLN A 65 13.92 10.78 -12.23
N ASN A 66 14.29 10.03 -13.27
CA ASN A 66 13.78 8.66 -13.43
C ASN A 66 14.43 7.74 -12.39
N ALA A 67 13.74 7.49 -11.28
CA ALA A 67 14.20 6.48 -10.32
C ALA A 67 14.12 5.09 -10.96
N SER A 68 15.15 4.28 -10.71
CA SER A 68 15.09 2.85 -11.00
C SER A 68 14.03 2.22 -10.09
N ARG A 69 13.03 1.57 -10.71
CA ARG A 69 11.93 0.89 -10.03
C ARG A 69 12.15 -0.61 -10.13
N ILE A 70 11.92 -1.34 -9.04
CA ILE A 70 11.99 -2.80 -9.04
C ILE A 70 10.71 -3.39 -9.63
N MET A 71 9.57 -2.75 -9.38
CA MET A 71 8.25 -3.20 -9.82
C MET A 71 7.42 -2.06 -10.43
N SER A 72 6.61 -2.40 -11.44
CA SER A 72 5.57 -1.50 -11.95
C SER A 72 4.45 -1.31 -10.90
N PHE A 73 3.63 -0.28 -11.03
CA PHE A 73 2.46 -0.11 -10.16
C PHE A 73 1.52 -1.32 -10.24
N GLU A 74 1.32 -1.88 -11.43
CA GLU A 74 0.50 -3.08 -11.66
C GLU A 74 1.06 -4.30 -10.92
N ASP A 75 2.38 -4.50 -10.94
CA ASP A 75 3.04 -5.57 -10.19
C ASP A 75 2.82 -5.42 -8.69
N LYS A 76 2.87 -4.19 -8.16
CA LYS A 76 2.59 -3.93 -6.75
C LYS A 76 1.15 -4.31 -6.38
N LEU A 77 0.18 -3.96 -7.22
CA LEU A 77 -1.23 -4.35 -7.01
C LEU A 77 -1.43 -5.87 -7.08
N LYS A 78 -0.73 -6.54 -7.99
CA LYS A 78 -0.77 -8.01 -8.10
C LYS A 78 -0.20 -8.68 -6.85
N ASN A 79 0.96 -8.22 -6.37
CA ASN A 79 1.58 -8.77 -5.16
C ASN A 79 0.71 -8.55 -3.90
N LEU A 80 0.11 -7.36 -3.73
CA LEU A 80 -0.82 -7.09 -2.63
C LEU A 80 -2.04 -8.02 -2.61
N ARG A 81 -2.52 -8.45 -3.78
CA ARG A 81 -3.64 -9.40 -3.87
C ARG A 81 -3.25 -10.80 -3.42
N VAL A 82 -2.01 -11.22 -3.65
CA VAL A 82 -1.49 -12.55 -3.29
C VAL A 82 -1.14 -12.65 -1.82
N LEU A 83 -0.70 -11.54 -1.20
CA LEU A 83 -0.27 -11.48 0.21
C LEU A 83 -1.43 -11.30 1.23
N LYS A 84 -2.68 -11.43 0.78
CA LYS A 84 -3.85 -11.37 1.66
C LYS A 84 -3.96 -12.59 2.56
#